data_AF-A0A1D6JEA2-F1
#
_entry.id   AF-A0A1D6JEA2-F1
#
_cell.length_a   1.000
_cell.length_b   1.000
_cell.length_c   1.000
_cell.angle_alpha   90.00
_cell.angle_beta   90.00
_cell.angle_gamma   90.00
#
_symmetry.space_group_name_H-M   'P 1'
#
loop_
_entity.id
_entity.type
_entity.pdbx_description
1 polymer ?
#
loop_
_entity_poly.entity_id
_entity_poly.type
_entity_poly.pdbx_seq_one_letter_code
_entity_poly.pdbx_strand_id
1 'polypeptide(L)'
;MAYALEYNDEKGISFFTDLLVVGENRQTFDLEGDSGSLIILTGQDSEKPRPIGIIWGGTANRGRLKLRCDHGPQNWTSGVDLGRLLDRLELDLIITSESLKDN
;
A
#
# COMPACT_ATOMS: atom_id res chain seq x y z
N MET A 1 0.18 -5.43 13.63
CA MET A 1 -0.47 -4.63 12.57
C MET A 1 -0.77 -3.25 13.11
N ALA A 2 -0.44 -2.20 12.35
CA ALA A 2 -0.81 -0.82 12.66
C ALA A 2 -1.78 -0.36 11.57
N TYR A 3 -2.94 0.17 11.95
CA TYR A 3 -3.95 0.65 11.01
C TYR A 3 -4.25 2.12 11.29
N ALA A 4 -4.44 2.89 10.23
CA ALA A 4 -4.98 4.24 10.29
C ALA A 4 -6.08 4.37 9.25
N LEU A 5 -7.28 4.76 9.70
CA LEU A 5 -8.40 5.10 8.85
C LEU A 5 -8.75 6.56 9.15
N GLU A 6 -8.71 7.41 8.13
CA GLU A 6 -9.14 8.80 8.29
C GLU A 6 -10.10 9.15 7.16
N TYR A 7 -11.28 9.63 7.52
CA TYR A 7 -12.25 10.15 6.56
C TYR A 7 -12.08 11.68 6.48
N ASN A 8 -12.06 12.22 5.26
CA ASN A 8 -12.10 13.67 5.05
C ASN A 8 -13.48 14.02 4.46
N ASP A 9 -14.36 14.56 5.31
CA ASP A 9 -15.72 14.94 4.95
C ASP A 9 -15.76 16.01 3.84
N GLU A 10 -14.82 16.97 3.85
CA GLU A 10 -14.77 18.06 2.87
C GLU A 10 -14.44 17.57 1.46
N LYS A 11 -13.60 16.54 1.36
CA LYS A 11 -13.15 15.95 0.09
C LYS A 11 -13.93 14.69 -0.27
N GLY A 12 -14.76 14.17 0.62
CA GLY A 12 -15.50 12.92 0.43
C GLY A 12 -14.62 11.68 0.26
N ILE A 13 -13.37 11.71 0.75
CA ILE A 13 -12.38 10.63 0.54
C ILE A 13 -11.97 9.96 1.86
N SER A 14 -11.78 8.64 1.79
CA SER A 14 -11.21 7.84 2.87
C SER A 14 -9.72 7.61 2.63
N PHE A 15 -8.92 7.74 3.69
CA PHE A 15 -7.51 7.45 3.70
C PHE A 15 -7.29 6.15 4.45
N PHE A 16 -6.67 5.19 3.77
CA PHE A 16 -6.34 3.89 4.33
C PHE A 16 -4.84 3.76 4.46
N THR A 17 -4.39 3.28 5.61
CA THR A 17 -3.02 2.77 5.76
C THR A 17 -3.11 1.51 6.60
N ASP A 18 -2.71 0.40 5.99
CA ASP A 18 -2.62 -0.90 6.64
C ASP A 18 -1.15 -1.38 6.73
N LEU A 19 -0.30 -0.89 5.82
CA LEU A 19 1.10 -1.27 5.70
C LEU A 19 2.01 -0.04 5.86
N LEU A 20 3.11 -0.26 6.58
CA LEU A 20 4.26 0.63 6.62
C LEU A 20 5.48 -0.15 6.15
N VAL A 21 6.05 0.27 5.03
CA VAL A 21 7.23 -0.34 4.42
C VAL A 21 8.44 0.52 4.72
N VAL A 22 9.46 -0.09 5.31
CA VAL A 22 10.74 0.55 5.61
C VAL A 22 11.71 0.12 4.53
N GLY A 23 12.22 1.09 3.76
CA GLY A 23 13.24 0.81 2.76
C GLY A 23 14.60 0.50 3.37
N GLU A 24 15.46 -0.13 2.57
CA GLU A 24 16.81 -0.49 3.00
C GLU A 24 17.69 0.75 3.17
N ASN A 25 18.72 0.65 4.03
CA ASN A 25 19.68 1.74 4.26
C ASN A 25 19.07 3.10 4.60
N ARG A 26 17.86 3.10 5.22
CA ARG A 26 17.08 4.30 5.54
C ARG A 26 16.61 5.10 4.31
N GLN A 27 16.61 4.51 3.13
CA GLN A 27 16.01 5.10 1.92
C GLN A 27 14.51 4.81 1.87
N THR A 28 13.77 5.61 1.09
CA THR A 28 12.36 5.33 0.81
C THR A 28 12.25 4.07 -0.04
N PHE A 29 11.18 3.30 0.18
CA PHE A 29 10.90 2.12 -0.64
C PHE A 29 10.29 2.51 -2.00
N ASP A 30 9.65 3.67 -2.09
CA ASP A 30 9.03 4.22 -3.29
C ASP A 30 9.74 5.48 -3.82
N LEU A 31 9.46 5.79 -5.09
CA LEU A 31 9.78 7.03 -5.79
C LEU A 31 8.52 7.78 -6.22
N GLU A 32 8.67 9.04 -6.62
CA GLU A 32 7.58 9.81 -7.21
C GLU A 32 7.06 9.11 -8.48
N GLY A 33 5.75 8.84 -8.51
CA GLY A 33 5.10 8.10 -9.59
C GLY A 33 4.75 6.65 -9.23
N ASP A 34 5.28 6.08 -8.14
CA ASP A 34 4.99 4.69 -7.74
C ASP A 34 3.64 4.52 -7.02
N SER A 35 2.88 5.60 -6.82
CA SER A 35 1.55 5.52 -6.21
C SER A 35 0.61 4.68 -7.09
N GLY A 36 -0.04 3.69 -6.49
CA GLY A 36 -0.87 2.71 -7.21
C GLY A 36 -0.13 1.44 -7.64
N SER A 37 1.19 1.38 -7.50
CA SER A 37 1.97 0.18 -7.79
C SER A 37 1.73 -0.93 -6.76
N LEU A 38 1.86 -2.18 -7.20
CA LEU A 38 1.67 -3.38 -6.38
C LEU A 38 2.93 -3.66 -5.53
N ILE A 39 2.72 -3.94 -4.25
CA ILE A 39 3.75 -4.45 -3.33
C ILE A 39 3.69 -5.98 -3.38
N ILE A 40 4.78 -6.61 -3.81
CA ILE A 40 4.88 -8.05 -3.99
C ILE A 40 5.94 -8.62 -3.05
N LEU A 41 5.57 -9.61 -2.25
CA LEU A 41 6.53 -10.48 -1.58
C LEU A 41 7.03 -11.52 -2.59
N THR A 42 8.26 -11.35 -3.05
CA THR A 42 8.98 -12.37 -3.80
C THR A 42 9.46 -13.43 -2.81
N GLY A 43 9.03 -14.69 -2.97
CA GLY A 43 9.55 -15.78 -2.16
C GLY A 43 11.01 -16.09 -2.48
N GLN A 44 11.64 -16.95 -1.66
CA GLN A 44 12.90 -17.57 -2.06
C GLN A 44 12.62 -18.72 -3.04
N ASP A 45 13.54 -18.97 -3.96
CA ASP A 45 13.45 -20.05 -4.96
C ASP A 45 12.26 -19.95 -5.93
N SER A 46 11.51 -21.06 -6.11
CA SER A 46 10.39 -21.22 -7.04
C SER A 46 9.02 -20.90 -6.43
N GLU A 47 8.99 -20.22 -5.27
CA GLU A 47 7.73 -19.77 -4.68
C GLU A 47 7.05 -18.73 -5.56
N LYS A 48 5.72 -18.84 -5.70
CA LYS A 48 4.94 -17.86 -6.46
C LYS A 48 5.01 -16.48 -5.79
N PRO A 49 5.14 -15.39 -6.55
CA PRO A 49 5.05 -14.04 -6.01
C PRO A 49 3.71 -13.84 -5.31
N ARG A 50 3.73 -13.22 -4.13
CA ARG A 50 2.53 -12.94 -3.33
C ARG A 50 2.28 -11.44 -3.30
N PRO A 51 1.32 -10.91 -4.06
CA PRO A 51 0.94 -9.51 -3.96
C PRO A 51 0.24 -9.29 -2.61
N ILE A 52 0.69 -8.30 -1.85
CA ILE A 52 0.22 -8.05 -0.47
C ILE A 52 -0.40 -6.68 -0.26
N GLY A 53 -0.12 -5.72 -1.14
CA GLY A 53 -0.60 -4.36 -0.95
C GLY A 53 -0.40 -3.47 -2.15
N ILE A 54 -0.89 -2.24 -2.04
CA ILE A 54 -0.70 -1.20 -3.04
C ILE A 54 0.00 -0.02 -2.37
N ILE A 55 0.99 0.56 -3.05
CA ILE A 55 1.67 1.77 -2.60
C ILE A 55 0.65 2.91 -2.59
N TRP A 56 0.44 3.47 -1.41
CA TRP A 56 -0.51 4.55 -1.17
C TRP A 56 0.26 5.82 -0.77
N GLY A 57 1.15 6.23 -1.68
CA GLY A 57 1.98 7.42 -1.60
C GLY A 57 3.08 7.38 -0.53
N GLY A 58 4.19 8.05 -0.83
CA GLY A 58 5.24 8.35 0.13
C GLY A 58 4.92 9.57 0.99
N THR A 59 5.69 9.72 2.06
CA THR A 59 5.62 10.85 3.00
C THR A 59 5.93 12.22 2.36
N ALA A 60 6.11 12.37 1.04
CA ALA A 60 6.41 13.64 0.38
C ALA A 60 5.28 14.69 0.50
N ASN A 61 4.02 14.25 0.66
CA ASN A 61 2.87 15.10 1.02
C ASN A 61 2.50 14.97 2.52
N ARG A 62 3.51 15.17 3.38
CA ARG A 62 3.61 14.97 4.86
C ARG A 62 2.40 15.29 5.73
N GLY A 63 1.33 14.52 5.66
CA GLY A 63 0.23 14.64 6.61
C GLY A 63 -0.57 13.35 6.70
N ARG A 64 -0.36 12.58 7.79
CA ARG A 64 -1.40 11.97 8.64
C ARG A 64 -0.89 10.77 9.46
N LEU A 65 0.17 10.10 9.01
CA LEU A 65 0.90 9.12 9.82
C LEU A 65 1.72 9.84 10.90
N LYS A 66 1.12 9.98 12.09
CA LYS A 66 1.80 10.46 13.31
C LYS A 66 1.94 9.30 14.27
N LEU A 67 3.17 8.96 14.65
CA LEU A 67 3.41 8.06 15.78
C LEU A 67 3.03 8.80 17.07
N ARG A 68 2.69 8.06 18.14
CA ARG A 68 2.31 8.65 19.45
C ARG A 68 3.43 9.49 20.08
N CYS A 69 4.66 9.29 19.64
CA CYS A 69 5.83 10.08 20.01
C CYS A 69 6.18 11.01 18.84
N ASP A 70 6.65 12.21 19.16
CA ASP A 70 6.71 13.41 18.29
C ASP A 70 7.60 13.30 17.04
N HIS A 71 8.08 12.09 16.72
CA HIS A 71 8.89 11.75 15.57
C HIS A 71 8.01 11.00 14.57
N GLY A 72 7.68 11.65 13.46
CA GLY A 72 7.02 10.99 12.33
C GLY A 72 7.96 9.96 11.67
N PRO A 73 7.40 8.95 10.98
CA PRO A 73 8.19 8.00 10.23
C PRO A 73 9.00 8.72 9.14
N GLN A 74 10.33 8.65 9.21
CA GLN A 74 11.23 9.23 8.21
C GLN A 74 11.55 8.18 7.15
N ASN A 75 11.24 8.49 5.89
CA ASN A 75 11.54 7.65 4.72
C ASN A 75 10.80 6.31 4.70
N TRP A 76 9.61 6.24 5.29
CA TRP A 76 8.74 5.07 5.16
C TRP A 76 7.68 5.31 4.09
N THR A 77 7.26 4.22 3.48
CA THR A 77 6.22 4.19 2.45
C THR A 77 4.94 3.63 3.07
N SER A 78 3.82 4.32 2.87
CA SER A 78 2.51 3.79 3.25
C SER A 78 1.95 2.89 2.15
N GLY A 79 1.27 1.84 2.58
CA GLY A 79 0.52 0.98 1.68
C GLY A 79 -0.85 0.59 2.26
N VAL A 80 -1.73 0.17 1.36
CA VAL A 80 -3.03 -0.39 1.67
C VAL A 80 -2.98 -1.90 1.49
N ASP A 81 -3.65 -2.64 2.37
CA ASP A 81 -3.77 -4.09 2.25
C ASP A 81 -4.59 -4.46 1.01
N LEU A 82 -4.02 -5.30 0.14
CA LEU A 82 -4.65 -5.62 -1.13
C LEU A 82 -5.93 -6.44 -0.95
N GLY A 83 -5.92 -7.45 -0.08
CA GLY A 83 -7.09 -8.32 0.13
C GLY A 83 -8.29 -7.53 0.63
N ARG A 84 -8.07 -6.66 1.62
CA ARG A 84 -9.11 -5.77 2.15
C ARG A 84 -9.64 -4.80 1.10
N LEU A 85 -8.76 -4.26 0.25
CA LEU A 85 -9.16 -3.36 -0.83
C LEU A 85 -10.04 -4.07 -1.86
N LEU A 86 -9.63 -5.27 -2.29
CA LEU A 86 -10.39 -6.11 -3.21
C LEU A 86 -11.76 -6.48 -2.63
N ASP A 87 -11.81 -6.92 -1.37
CA ASP A 87 -13.07 -7.25 -0.67
C ASP A 87 -14.00 -6.04 -0.59
N ARG A 88 -13.45 -4.84 -0.32
CA ARG A 88 -14.26 -3.62 -0.15
C ARG A 88 -14.81 -3.10 -1.48
N LEU A 89 -14.07 -3.29 -2.56
CA LEU A 89 -14.44 -2.86 -3.90
C LEU A 89 -15.17 -3.95 -4.71
N GLU A 90 -15.30 -5.16 -4.16
CA GLU A 90 -15.89 -6.32 -4.82
C GLU A 90 -15.16 -6.65 -6.13
N LEU A 91 -13.82 -6.71 -6.06
CA LEU A 91 -12.93 -6.97 -7.20
C LEU A 91 -12.13 -8.25 -7.02
N ASP A 92 -11.82 -8.90 -8.15
CA ASP A 92 -10.91 -10.04 -8.21
C ASP A 92 -9.59 -9.68 -8.88
N LEU A 93 -8.50 -10.35 -8.46
CA LEU A 93 -7.19 -10.18 -9.07
C LEU A 93 -7.05 -11.09 -10.30
N ILE A 94 -6.79 -10.48 -11.45
CA ILE A 94 -6.47 -11.20 -12.68
C ILE A 94 -5.01 -11.69 -12.62
N ILE A 95 -4.83 -12.99 -12.46
CA ILE A 95 -3.50 -13.63 -12.31
C ILE A 95 -3.11 -14.53 -13.50
N THR A 96 -4.02 -14.72 -14.47
CA THR A 96 -3.77 -15.49 -15.70
C THR A 96 -4.33 -14.77 -16.92
N SER A 97 -3.75 -15.04 -18.09
CA SER A 97 -4.25 -14.54 -19.38
C SER A 97 -5.67 -15.02 -19.70
N GLU A 98 -6.06 -16.18 -19.18
CA GLU A 98 -7.38 -16.78 -19.37
C GLU A 98 -8.44 -15.96 -18.60
N SER A 99 -8.16 -15.59 -17.35
CA SER A 99 -9.05 -14.74 -16.54
C SER A 99 -9.27 -13.33 -17.12
N LEU A 100 -8.44 -12.93 -18.08
CA LEU A 100 -8.53 -11.64 -18.78
C LEU A 100 -9.51 -11.68 -19.97
N LYS A 101 -9.89 -12.88 -20.47
CA LYS A 101 -10.76 -13.05 -21.65
C LYS A 101 -12.25 -13.10 -21.32
N ASP A 102 -12.60 -13.32 -20.05
CA ASP A 102 -13.98 -13.46 -19.57
C ASP A 102 -14.59 -12.13 -19.06
N ASN A 103 -13.90 -11.00 -19.26
CA ASN A 103 -14.38 -9.63 -19.02
C ASN A 103 -14.84 -8.95 -20.32
#